data_AF-A0A514BNL0-F1
#
_entry.id   AF-A0A514BNL0-F1
#
_cell.length_a   1.000
_cell.length_b   1.000
_cell.length_c   1.000
_cell.angle_alpha   90.00
_cell.angle_beta   90.00
_cell.angle_gamma   90.00
#
_symmetry.space_group_name_H-M   'P 1'
#
loop_
_entity.id
_entity.type
_entity.pdbx_description
1 polymer ?
#
loop_
_entity_poly.entity_id
_entity_poly.type
_entity_poly.pdbx_seq_one_letter_code
_entity_poly.pdbx_strand_id
1 'polypeptide(L)'
;MSGPKVVTVKTRAQLRAECLRRLRQVERAAELWLERVEALGEADESVRAAMAERITALRAMSDESGFGDGALSGERSAKYARQVAAMHRAADEELAFLREDLAERELRLVERAADAKTTRRRRREHRKQLLQALSAQTSDAATALAERVRAAGEGDGLDAMLGEGFAWLSRNADTATGTEAGLSDAQRELAEALKSGEAQQSFDQWRAAQTEAERDPRLHRLDRHVAELELLAGEAVAAPFLARIESLEREPDRVRRNLLLDSLLLDLGEACRADAQWRRQRAELELQIADAVAVLDPAVVAELRDAFEAAVAARNPARIAALQARIEAMITEEVEAHAARSCRQAVLEALAGLGYEVHEGMETAWAEDGRLALRKTATPGYGVELGGRAADGRMQMRAVTFDRQRDRGRDRDIETLWCTDYRQLEQHLHHTGGSVRIERALEVGEVPLKEIGAESASTPRDAVAPRERNR
;
A
#
# COMPACT_ATOMS: atom_id res chain seq x y z
N MET A 1 -14.66 2.67 -41.00
CA MET A 1 -15.19 3.97 -41.47
C MET A 1 -16.40 4.28 -40.61
N SER A 2 -16.32 5.28 -39.74
CA SER A 2 -17.29 5.41 -38.64
C SER A 2 -17.91 6.81 -38.60
N GLY A 3 -19.24 6.92 -38.53
CA GLY A 3 -20.01 8.12 -38.24
C GLY A 3 -19.85 8.58 -36.76
N PRO A 4 -20.93 8.77 -35.98
CA PRO A 4 -20.85 9.23 -34.58
C PRO A 4 -19.94 8.38 -33.70
N LYS A 5 -19.11 9.03 -32.85
CA LYS A 5 -18.15 8.37 -31.96
C LYS A 5 -18.33 8.79 -30.51
N VAL A 6 -18.05 7.86 -29.61
CA VAL A 6 -17.79 8.11 -28.19
C VAL A 6 -16.32 7.81 -27.94
N VAL A 7 -15.59 8.79 -27.44
CA VAL A 7 -14.14 8.73 -27.28
C VAL A 7 -13.73 9.18 -25.89
N THR A 8 -12.59 8.69 -25.43
CA THR A 8 -11.96 9.09 -24.17
C THR A 8 -10.62 9.72 -24.49
N VAL A 9 -10.42 10.96 -24.06
CA VAL A 9 -9.23 11.76 -24.36
C VAL A 9 -8.43 11.96 -23.07
N LYS A 10 -7.14 11.63 -23.10
CA LYS A 10 -6.18 11.99 -22.06
C LYS A 10 -5.15 12.95 -22.62
N THR A 11 -4.94 14.08 -21.96
CA THR A 11 -3.94 15.07 -22.33
C THR A 11 -2.59 14.74 -21.72
N ARG A 12 -1.54 15.31 -22.30
CA ARG A 12 -0.18 15.22 -21.77
C ARG A 12 -0.07 15.78 -20.35
N ALA A 13 -0.71 16.91 -20.08
CA ALA A 13 -0.72 17.54 -18.77
C ALA A 13 -1.32 16.61 -17.71
N GLN A 14 -2.43 15.93 -18.02
CA GLN A 14 -3.02 14.93 -17.13
C GLN A 14 -2.08 13.75 -16.86
N LEU A 15 -1.47 13.19 -17.91
CA LEU A 15 -0.52 12.07 -17.76
C LEU A 15 0.70 12.47 -16.91
N ARG A 16 1.21 13.69 -17.11
CA ARG A 16 2.33 14.22 -16.33
C ARG A 16 1.93 14.44 -14.86
N ALA A 17 0.76 15.00 -14.61
CA ALA A 17 0.25 15.20 -13.25
C ALA A 17 0.07 13.86 -12.51
N GLU A 18 -0.41 12.83 -13.22
CA GLU A 18 -0.53 11.46 -12.68
C GLU A 18 0.83 10.88 -12.29
N CYS A 19 1.86 11.01 -13.15
CA CYS A 19 3.23 10.58 -12.83
C CYS A 19 3.80 11.31 -11.60
N LEU A 20 3.68 12.64 -11.56
CA LEU A 20 4.20 13.45 -10.45
C LEU A 20 3.51 13.12 -9.14
N ARG A 21 2.19 12.90 -9.16
CA ARG A 21 1.44 12.46 -7.99
C ARG A 21 1.94 11.11 -7.48
N ARG A 22 2.10 10.12 -8.36
CA ARG A 22 2.66 8.80 -8.00
C ARG A 22 4.07 8.88 -7.45
N LEU A 23 4.92 9.75 -8.02
CA LEU A 23 6.27 9.95 -7.49
C LEU A 23 6.24 10.46 -6.05
N ARG A 24 5.37 11.44 -5.75
CA ARG A 24 5.19 11.96 -4.38
C ARG A 24 4.69 10.90 -3.41
N GLN A 25 3.78 10.02 -3.86
CA GLN A 25 3.35 8.87 -3.04
C GLN A 25 4.53 7.97 -2.67
N VAL A 26 5.39 7.64 -3.65
CA VAL A 26 6.57 6.81 -3.41
C VAL A 26 7.56 7.49 -2.48
N GLU A 27 7.82 8.79 -2.68
CA GLU A 27 8.69 9.57 -1.79
C GLU A 27 8.17 9.56 -0.36
N ARG A 28 6.87 9.78 -0.15
CA ARG A 28 6.28 9.72 1.19
C ARG A 28 6.32 8.31 1.78
N ALA A 29 6.08 7.28 0.97
CA ALA A 29 6.18 5.90 1.42
C ALA A 29 7.62 5.55 1.86
N ALA A 30 8.63 6.04 1.14
CA ALA A 30 10.03 5.84 1.47
C ALA A 30 10.42 6.57 2.76
N GLU A 31 9.93 7.79 3.00
CA GLU A 31 10.10 8.50 4.27
C GLU A 31 9.51 7.72 5.44
N LEU A 32 8.26 7.28 5.34
CA LEU A 32 7.59 6.49 6.38
C LEU A 32 8.31 5.15 6.62
N TRP A 33 8.80 4.52 5.56
CA TRP A 33 9.59 3.30 5.65
C TRP A 33 10.90 3.55 6.41
N LEU A 34 11.64 4.61 6.07
CA LEU A 34 12.89 4.98 6.75
C LEU A 34 12.66 5.28 8.23
N GLU A 35 11.68 6.14 8.56
CA GLU A 35 11.30 6.45 9.94
C GLU A 35 11.02 5.16 10.75
N ARG A 36 10.34 4.20 10.10
CA ARG A 36 10.00 2.94 10.76
C ARG A 36 11.20 2.01 10.92
N VAL A 37 12.04 1.87 9.90
CA VAL A 37 13.24 1.03 9.97
C VAL A 37 14.24 1.59 10.99
N GLU A 38 14.32 2.91 11.12
CA GLU A 38 15.09 3.60 12.16
C GLU A 38 14.53 3.30 13.56
N ALA A 39 13.21 3.41 13.74
CA ALA A 39 12.56 3.08 15.01
C ALA A 39 12.74 1.60 15.42
N LEU A 40 12.94 0.71 14.45
CA LEU A 40 13.24 -0.71 14.67
C LEU A 40 14.75 -0.99 14.87
N GLY A 41 15.62 0.01 14.70
CA GLY A 41 17.08 -0.15 14.84
C GLY A 41 17.75 -0.91 13.69
N GLU A 42 17.08 -1.05 12.54
CA GLU A 42 17.57 -1.77 11.34
C GLU A 42 18.05 -0.82 10.22
N ALA A 43 18.18 0.49 10.52
CA ALA A 43 18.66 1.51 9.60
C ALA A 43 20.17 1.75 9.75
N ASP A 44 20.95 1.36 8.74
CA ASP A 44 22.35 1.75 8.60
C ASP A 44 22.55 2.77 7.45
N GLU A 45 23.77 3.26 7.28
CA GLU A 45 24.11 4.20 6.20
C GLU A 45 23.88 3.61 4.80
N SER A 46 24.10 2.30 4.65
CA SER A 46 23.93 1.61 3.37
C SER A 46 22.46 1.54 2.96
N VAL A 47 21.57 1.30 3.92
CA VAL A 47 20.12 1.29 3.76
C VAL A 47 19.62 2.67 3.35
N ARG A 48 20.09 3.72 4.02
CA ARG A 48 19.73 5.11 3.70
C ARG A 48 20.21 5.50 2.30
N ALA A 49 21.44 5.16 1.94
CA ALA A 49 22.00 5.42 0.62
C ALA A 49 21.23 4.66 -0.48
N ALA A 50 20.97 3.36 -0.29
CA ALA A 50 20.22 2.54 -1.25
C ALA A 50 18.80 3.09 -1.50
N MET A 51 18.11 3.53 -0.44
CA MET A 51 16.79 4.16 -0.60
C MET A 51 16.88 5.48 -1.39
N ALA A 52 17.86 6.34 -1.07
CA ALA A 52 18.08 7.59 -1.78
C ALA A 52 18.39 7.37 -3.28
N GLU A 53 19.16 6.33 -3.62
CA GLU A 53 19.44 5.95 -5.00
C GLU A 53 18.16 5.51 -5.75
N ARG A 54 17.30 4.70 -5.13
CA ARG A 54 16.02 4.26 -5.72
C ARG A 54 15.10 5.45 -6.02
N ILE A 55 14.95 6.36 -5.06
CA ILE A 55 14.15 7.58 -5.26
C ILE A 55 14.76 8.49 -6.34
N THR A 56 16.09 8.62 -6.36
CA THR A 56 16.78 9.40 -7.39
C THR A 56 16.57 8.80 -8.79
N ALA A 57 16.59 7.48 -8.92
CA ALA A 57 16.30 6.80 -10.18
C ALA A 57 14.86 7.06 -10.65
N LEU A 58 13.87 7.02 -9.74
CA LEU A 58 12.48 7.34 -10.08
C LEU A 58 12.28 8.81 -10.46
N ARG A 59 12.95 9.74 -9.77
CA ARG A 59 12.95 11.17 -10.13
C ARG A 59 13.50 11.38 -11.54
N ALA A 60 14.63 10.74 -11.88
CA ALA A 60 15.23 10.83 -13.20
C ALA A 60 14.30 10.31 -14.31
N MET A 61 13.42 9.35 -14.03
CA MET A 61 12.39 8.89 -14.99
C MET A 61 11.29 9.94 -15.23
N SER A 62 11.07 10.86 -14.28
CA SER A 62 10.07 11.92 -14.32
C SER A 62 10.59 13.27 -14.85
N ASP A 63 11.91 13.43 -15.00
CA ASP A 63 12.56 14.69 -15.37
C ASP A 63 12.11 15.24 -16.74
N GLU A 64 11.93 16.56 -16.78
CA GLU A 64 11.40 17.33 -17.92
C GLU A 64 12.18 17.16 -19.23
N SER A 65 13.47 16.86 -19.15
CA SER A 65 14.34 16.62 -20.31
C SER A 65 13.92 15.39 -21.11
N GLY A 66 13.25 14.42 -20.48
CA GLY A 66 12.63 13.26 -21.14
C GLY A 66 11.22 13.53 -21.67
N PHE A 67 10.48 14.45 -21.03
CA PHE A 67 9.10 14.80 -21.39
C PHE A 67 9.03 15.82 -22.54
N GLY A 68 9.96 16.80 -22.62
CA GLY A 68 10.22 17.73 -23.74
C GLY A 68 9.01 18.52 -24.29
N ASP A 69 8.95 19.84 -24.12
CA ASP A 69 7.77 20.69 -24.45
C ASP A 69 7.42 20.88 -25.95
N GLY A 70 8.07 20.13 -26.84
CA GLY A 70 7.84 20.19 -28.28
C GLY A 70 6.79 19.20 -28.80
N ALA A 71 6.33 19.45 -30.02
CA ALA A 71 5.50 18.49 -30.75
C ALA A 71 6.20 17.12 -30.86
N LEU A 72 5.48 16.07 -30.47
CA LEU A 72 5.93 14.70 -30.50
C LEU A 72 5.54 14.08 -31.85
N SER A 73 6.51 13.84 -32.72
CA SER A 73 6.26 13.13 -33.99
C SER A 73 6.39 11.62 -33.78
N GLY A 74 5.40 10.83 -34.23
CA GLY A 74 5.49 9.38 -34.42
C GLY A 74 6.16 8.61 -33.27
N GLU A 75 7.40 8.18 -33.48
CA GLU A 75 8.21 7.42 -32.51
C GLU A 75 8.36 8.11 -31.15
N ARG A 76 8.38 9.45 -31.11
CA ARG A 76 8.49 10.22 -29.86
C ARG A 76 7.24 10.09 -28.99
N SER A 77 6.03 10.13 -29.58
CA SER A 77 4.77 9.91 -28.86
C SER A 77 4.68 8.47 -28.32
N ALA A 78 5.12 7.49 -29.11
CA ALA A 78 5.16 6.09 -28.67
C ALA A 78 6.21 5.86 -27.56
N LYS A 79 7.33 6.59 -27.59
CA LYS A 79 8.33 6.60 -26.52
C LYS A 79 7.77 7.23 -25.24
N TYR A 80 7.08 8.36 -25.37
CA TYR A 80 6.42 9.05 -24.25
C TYR A 80 5.41 8.15 -23.54
N ALA A 81 4.49 7.52 -24.28
CA ALA A 81 3.50 6.62 -23.70
C ALA A 81 4.15 5.42 -22.97
N ARG A 82 5.25 4.87 -23.54
CA ARG A 82 6.04 3.82 -22.88
C ARG A 82 6.73 4.32 -21.61
N GLN A 83 7.25 5.56 -21.61
CA GLN A 83 7.89 6.16 -20.44
C GLN A 83 6.88 6.38 -19.31
N VAL A 84 5.69 6.91 -19.60
CA VAL A 84 4.60 7.06 -18.60
C VAL A 84 4.22 5.69 -18.02
N ALA A 85 4.01 4.69 -18.88
CA ALA A 85 3.68 3.34 -18.42
C ALA A 85 4.80 2.68 -17.59
N ALA A 86 6.07 2.92 -17.96
CA ALA A 86 7.22 2.43 -17.20
C ALA A 86 7.34 3.13 -15.85
N MET A 87 7.07 4.44 -15.78
CA MET A 87 7.06 5.19 -14.53
C MET A 87 5.97 4.68 -13.58
N HIS A 88 4.74 4.51 -14.07
CA HIS A 88 3.64 3.97 -13.25
C HIS A 88 3.98 2.60 -12.69
N ARG A 89 4.50 1.71 -13.55
CA ARG A 89 4.93 0.38 -13.15
C ARG A 89 6.03 0.43 -12.08
N ALA A 90 7.07 1.23 -12.32
CA ALA A 90 8.18 1.36 -11.37
C ALA A 90 7.71 1.93 -10.01
N ALA A 91 6.77 2.88 -10.02
CA ALA A 91 6.17 3.41 -8.79
C ALA A 91 5.34 2.35 -8.06
N ASP A 92 4.52 1.58 -8.77
CA ASP A 92 3.71 0.50 -8.17
C ASP A 92 4.60 -0.61 -7.58
N GLU A 93 5.66 -1.00 -8.31
CA GLU A 93 6.65 -1.98 -7.86
C GLU A 93 7.41 -1.47 -6.62
N GLU A 94 7.76 -0.18 -6.57
CA GLU A 94 8.43 0.41 -5.41
C GLU A 94 7.52 0.44 -4.18
N LEU A 95 6.25 0.87 -4.33
CA LEU A 95 5.28 0.87 -3.23
C LEU A 95 5.04 -0.55 -2.69
N ALA A 96 4.99 -1.55 -3.57
CA ALA A 96 4.88 -2.95 -3.16
C ALA A 96 6.12 -3.41 -2.39
N PHE A 97 7.32 -3.14 -2.93
CA PHE A 97 8.59 -3.45 -2.29
C PHE A 97 8.69 -2.86 -0.88
N LEU A 98 8.40 -1.56 -0.71
CA LEU A 98 8.47 -0.88 0.60
C LEU A 98 7.54 -1.52 1.63
N ARG A 99 6.32 -1.89 1.21
CA ARG A 99 5.33 -2.55 2.08
C ARG A 99 5.79 -3.96 2.48
N GLU A 100 6.28 -4.74 1.52
CA GLU A 100 6.71 -6.12 1.73
C GLU A 100 8.00 -6.21 2.57
N ASP A 101 9.01 -5.40 2.24
CA ASP A 101 10.28 -5.36 2.99
C ASP A 101 10.05 -4.95 4.45
N LEU A 102 9.21 -3.93 4.70
CA LEU A 102 8.90 -3.55 6.08
C LEU A 102 8.19 -4.68 6.83
N ALA A 103 7.22 -5.34 6.21
CA ALA A 103 6.51 -6.45 6.83
C ALA A 103 7.45 -7.63 7.16
N GLU A 104 8.42 -7.92 6.27
CA GLU A 104 9.41 -8.96 6.49
C GLU A 104 10.35 -8.62 7.65
N ARG A 105 10.82 -7.37 7.72
CA ARG A 105 11.67 -6.89 8.83
C ARG A 105 10.94 -6.96 10.17
N GLU A 106 9.70 -6.46 10.22
CA GLU A 106 8.86 -6.54 11.43
C GLU A 106 8.67 -7.99 11.87
N LEU A 107 8.32 -8.89 10.94
CA LEU A 107 8.13 -10.32 11.22
C LEU A 107 9.40 -10.95 11.80
N ARG A 108 10.55 -10.73 11.17
CA ARG A 108 11.84 -11.29 11.60
C ARG A 108 12.24 -10.84 13.00
N LEU A 109 12.01 -9.56 13.33
CA LEU A 109 12.29 -9.03 14.65
C LEU A 109 11.33 -9.57 15.70
N VAL A 110 10.04 -9.68 15.38
CA VAL A 110 9.04 -10.30 16.27
C VAL A 110 9.40 -11.76 16.55
N GLU A 111 9.81 -12.53 15.55
CA GLU A 111 10.21 -13.93 15.72
C GLU A 111 11.46 -14.06 16.60
N ARG A 112 12.50 -13.25 16.36
CA ARG A 112 13.69 -13.21 17.22
C ARG A 112 13.34 -12.86 18.67
N ALA A 113 12.46 -11.88 18.89
CA ALA A 113 12.02 -11.48 20.21
C ALA A 113 11.16 -12.57 20.90
N ALA A 114 10.30 -13.26 20.14
CA ALA A 114 9.50 -14.38 20.62
C ALA A 114 10.37 -15.58 21.04
N ASP A 115 11.42 -15.88 20.26
CA ASP A 115 12.37 -16.95 20.56
C ASP A 115 13.21 -16.64 21.81
N ALA A 116 13.61 -15.38 21.98
CA ALA A 116 14.29 -14.91 23.20
C ALA A 116 13.39 -15.07 24.44
N LYS A 117 12.10 -14.71 24.33
CA LYS A 117 11.12 -14.91 25.41
C LYS A 117 10.88 -16.39 25.71
N THR A 118 10.71 -17.21 24.68
CA THR A 118 10.57 -18.67 24.80
C THR A 118 11.76 -19.27 25.54
N THR A 119 12.98 -18.88 25.14
CA THR A 119 14.24 -19.32 25.77
C THR A 119 14.30 -18.89 27.24
N ARG A 120 13.92 -17.64 27.55
CA ARG A 120 13.89 -17.14 28.93
C ARG A 120 12.89 -17.90 29.80
N ARG A 121 11.68 -18.17 29.31
CA ARG A 121 10.69 -18.98 30.04
C ARG A 121 11.20 -20.40 30.27
N ARG A 122 11.81 -21.02 29.26
CA ARG A 122 12.42 -22.35 29.39
C ARG A 122 13.50 -22.38 30.47
N ARG A 123 14.41 -21.40 30.47
CA ARG A 123 15.45 -21.26 31.50
C ARG A 123 14.85 -21.19 32.91
N ARG A 124 13.74 -20.45 33.08
CA ARG A 124 13.03 -20.35 34.38
C ARG A 124 12.41 -21.67 34.82
N GLU A 125 11.75 -22.39 33.92
CA GLU A 125 11.11 -23.67 34.24
C GLU A 125 12.15 -24.75 34.55
N HIS A 126 13.21 -24.88 33.74
CA HIS A 126 14.31 -25.80 34.03
C HIS A 126 14.97 -25.50 35.37
N ARG A 127 15.18 -24.22 35.71
CA ARG A 127 15.70 -23.81 37.01
C ARG A 127 14.79 -24.26 38.16
N LYS A 128 13.47 -24.09 38.02
CA LYS A 128 12.49 -24.51 39.02
C LYS A 128 12.52 -26.03 39.21
N GLN A 129 12.51 -26.79 38.13
CA GLN A 129 12.57 -28.26 38.15
C GLN A 129 13.86 -28.76 38.79
N LEU A 130 15.00 -28.18 38.41
CA LEU A 130 16.30 -28.52 39.01
C LEU A 130 16.31 -28.23 40.52
N LEU A 131 15.83 -27.07 40.94
CA LEU A 131 15.77 -26.72 42.37
C LEU A 131 14.83 -27.65 43.15
N GLN A 132 13.71 -28.05 42.57
CA GLN A 132 12.81 -29.03 43.17
C GLN A 132 13.47 -30.41 43.30
N ALA A 133 14.15 -30.88 42.25
CA ALA A 133 14.86 -32.16 42.27
C ALA A 133 16.04 -32.16 43.25
N LEU A 134 16.81 -31.06 43.32
CA LEU A 134 17.89 -30.91 44.30
C LEU A 134 17.35 -30.86 45.73
N SER A 135 16.17 -30.25 45.96
CA SER A 135 15.55 -30.21 47.30
C SER A 135 15.08 -31.57 47.81
N ALA A 136 14.88 -32.54 46.90
CA ALA A 136 14.57 -33.91 47.27
C ALA A 136 15.81 -34.71 47.71
N GLN A 137 17.02 -34.18 47.47
CA GLN A 137 18.28 -34.80 47.86
C GLN A 137 18.79 -34.20 49.17
N THR A 138 19.25 -35.04 50.10
CA THR A 138 19.65 -34.63 51.46
C THR A 138 21.15 -34.34 51.61
N SER A 139 21.91 -34.17 50.53
CA SER A 139 23.36 -33.96 50.58
C SER A 139 23.76 -32.48 50.66
N ASP A 140 24.85 -32.19 51.38
CA ASP A 140 25.45 -30.84 51.44
C ASP A 140 25.86 -30.34 50.06
N ALA A 141 26.31 -31.25 49.18
CA ALA A 141 26.64 -30.95 47.79
C ALA A 141 25.41 -30.52 46.96
N ALA A 142 24.24 -31.15 47.17
CA ALA A 142 22.98 -30.73 46.55
C ALA A 142 22.57 -29.34 47.04
N THR A 143 22.74 -29.07 48.34
CA THR A 143 22.41 -27.78 48.96
C THR A 143 23.28 -26.66 48.40
N ALA A 144 24.61 -26.87 48.31
CA ALA A 144 25.54 -25.89 47.74
C ALA A 144 25.27 -25.62 46.25
N LEU A 145 24.91 -26.66 45.47
CA LEU A 145 24.54 -26.50 44.07
C LEU A 145 23.22 -25.73 43.91
N ALA A 146 22.23 -26.01 44.77
CA ALA A 146 20.96 -25.29 44.77
C ALA A 146 21.13 -23.80 45.11
N GLU A 147 22.01 -23.45 46.05
CA GLU A 147 22.34 -22.05 46.35
C GLU A 147 23.01 -21.33 45.18
N ARG A 148 23.97 -21.99 44.50
CA ARG A 148 24.58 -21.45 43.28
C ARG A 148 23.55 -21.16 42.20
N VAL A 149 22.63 -22.10 41.96
CA VAL A 149 21.56 -21.96 40.96
C VAL A 149 20.56 -20.85 41.32
N ARG A 150 20.26 -20.65 42.61
CA ARG A 150 19.41 -19.54 43.07
C ARG A 150 20.09 -18.19 42.91
N ALA A 151 21.40 -18.11 43.16
CA ALA A 151 22.19 -16.89 43.02
C ALA A 151 22.49 -16.52 41.56
N ALA A 152 22.34 -17.46 40.62
CA ALA A 152 22.59 -17.23 39.21
C ALA A 152 21.54 -16.28 38.56
N GLY A 153 22.04 -15.28 37.82
CA GLY A 153 21.22 -14.44 36.95
C GLY A 153 20.69 -15.18 35.72
N GLU A 154 19.82 -14.54 34.94
CA GLU A 154 19.14 -15.15 33.77
C GLU A 154 19.99 -15.20 32.47
N GLY A 155 21.28 -14.85 32.55
CA GLY A 155 22.20 -14.82 31.41
C GLY A 155 22.67 -16.20 30.95
N ASP A 156 23.57 -16.23 29.97
CA ASP A 156 24.02 -17.48 29.31
C ASP A 156 24.78 -18.44 30.24
N GLY A 157 25.35 -17.93 31.33
CA GLY A 157 25.95 -18.78 32.37
C GLY A 157 24.94 -19.70 33.08
N LEU A 158 23.64 -19.40 33.02
CA LEU A 158 22.60 -20.23 33.61
C LEU A 158 22.46 -21.57 32.88
N ASP A 159 22.54 -21.60 31.54
CA ASP A 159 22.36 -22.84 30.79
C ASP A 159 23.47 -23.87 31.09
N ALA A 160 24.71 -23.40 31.23
CA ALA A 160 25.83 -24.23 31.67
C ALA A 160 25.62 -24.78 33.09
N MET A 161 25.18 -23.92 34.02
CA MET A 161 24.92 -24.31 35.41
C MET A 161 23.74 -25.28 35.54
N LEU A 162 22.68 -25.10 34.74
CA LEU A 162 21.57 -26.04 34.65
C LEU A 162 22.06 -27.40 34.13
N GLY A 163 22.90 -27.41 33.09
CA GLY A 163 23.53 -28.61 32.56
C GLY A 163 24.38 -29.35 33.59
N GLU A 164 25.24 -28.63 34.33
CA GLU A 164 26.02 -29.18 35.45
C GLU A 164 25.11 -29.81 36.52
N GLY A 165 24.03 -29.13 36.88
CA GLY A 165 23.09 -29.59 37.90
C GLY A 165 22.33 -30.86 37.51
N PHE A 166 21.79 -30.92 36.29
CA PHE A 166 21.14 -32.12 35.80
C PHE A 166 22.12 -33.28 35.62
N ALA A 167 23.35 -33.02 35.18
CA ALA A 167 24.39 -34.04 35.10
C ALA A 167 24.78 -34.57 36.50
N TRP A 168 24.82 -33.70 37.51
CA TRP A 168 25.03 -34.11 38.90
C TRP A 168 23.88 -34.97 39.41
N LEU A 169 22.63 -34.59 39.14
CA LEU A 169 21.45 -35.39 39.49
C LEU A 169 21.48 -36.76 38.82
N SER A 170 21.84 -36.83 37.53
CA SER A 170 21.93 -38.10 36.81
C SER A 170 23.00 -39.02 37.40
N ARG A 171 24.18 -38.50 37.75
CA ARG A 171 25.26 -39.31 38.34
C ARG A 171 24.94 -39.79 39.75
N ASN A 172 24.17 -39.01 40.51
CA ASN A 172 23.81 -39.32 41.90
C ASN A 172 22.41 -39.94 42.04
N ALA A 173 21.67 -40.11 40.94
CA ALA A 173 20.46 -40.92 40.92
C ALA A 173 20.81 -42.40 41.12
N ASP A 174 21.93 -42.85 40.53
CA ASP A 174 22.42 -44.23 40.62
C ASP A 174 22.91 -44.61 42.03
N THR A 175 23.39 -43.65 42.81
CA THR A 175 23.84 -43.87 44.19
C THR A 175 22.69 -43.96 45.20
N ALA A 176 21.51 -43.39 44.89
CA ALA A 176 20.33 -43.49 45.74
C ALA A 176 19.59 -44.84 45.62
N THR A 177 19.74 -45.55 44.49
CA THR A 177 19.17 -46.91 44.28
C THR A 177 20.08 -48.05 44.73
N GLY A 178 21.26 -47.75 45.28
CA GLY A 178 22.20 -48.79 45.76
C GLY A 178 22.77 -49.67 44.64
N THR A 179 22.69 -49.23 43.39
CA THR A 179 23.21 -49.97 42.23
C THR A 179 24.60 -49.44 41.89
N GLU A 180 25.62 -49.89 42.63
CA GLU A 180 26.97 -49.91 42.09
C GLU A 180 27.02 -50.93 40.96
N ALA A 181 26.59 -50.55 39.76
CA ALA A 181 26.81 -51.34 38.57
C ALA A 181 26.98 -50.39 37.38
N GLY A 182 28.23 -50.06 37.09
CA GLY A 182 28.58 -49.87 35.68
C GLY A 182 28.08 -51.09 34.89
N LEU A 183 27.53 -50.85 33.70
CA LEU A 183 26.96 -51.88 32.82
C LEU A 183 27.84 -53.14 32.83
N SER A 184 27.24 -54.30 33.14
CA SER A 184 27.96 -55.57 33.07
C SER A 184 28.44 -55.84 31.64
N ASP A 185 29.45 -56.68 31.46
CA ASP A 185 29.99 -56.99 30.12
C ASP A 185 28.88 -57.51 29.18
N ALA A 186 27.96 -58.31 29.71
CA ALA A 186 26.79 -58.80 28.98
C ALA A 186 25.78 -57.70 28.60
N GLN A 187 25.62 -56.68 29.45
CA GLN A 187 24.79 -55.50 29.13
C GLN A 187 25.47 -54.59 28.11
N ARG A 188 26.80 -54.52 28.11
CA ARG A 188 27.59 -53.81 27.08
C ARG A 188 27.51 -54.49 25.72
N GLU A 189 27.62 -55.82 25.67
CA GLU A 189 27.41 -56.59 24.44
C GLU A 189 25.97 -56.47 23.92
N LEU A 190 24.96 -56.51 24.81
CA LEU A 190 23.57 -56.33 24.42
C LEU A 190 23.29 -54.91 23.91
N ALA A 191 23.89 -53.88 24.52
CA ALA A 191 23.77 -52.50 24.05
C ALA A 191 24.47 -52.25 22.71
N GLU A 192 25.62 -52.89 22.47
CA GLU A 192 26.30 -52.94 21.16
C GLU A 192 25.44 -53.64 20.10
N ALA A 193 24.83 -54.78 20.45
CA ALA A 193 23.95 -55.53 19.55
C ALA A 193 22.64 -54.80 19.22
N LEU A 194 22.12 -53.98 20.15
CA LEU A 194 20.93 -53.14 19.93
C LEU A 194 21.25 -51.85 19.16
N LYS A 195 22.51 -51.38 19.18
CA LYS A 195 22.96 -50.20 18.41
C LYS A 195 23.03 -50.43 16.90
N SER A 196 23.12 -51.67 16.43
CA SER A 196 23.23 -51.99 15.01
C SER A 196 21.87 -51.86 14.29
N GLY A 197 21.38 -50.64 14.09
CA GLY A 197 20.18 -50.40 13.28
C GLY A 197 19.47 -49.06 13.53
N GLU A 198 19.68 -48.44 14.69
CA GLU A 198 19.13 -47.13 15.01
C GLU A 198 20.18 -46.05 14.76
N ALA A 199 19.80 -45.00 14.00
CA ALA A 199 20.66 -43.84 13.85
C ALA A 199 20.98 -43.29 15.25
N GLN A 200 22.26 -43.23 15.61
CA GLN A 200 22.71 -42.65 16.88
C GLN A 200 22.29 -41.18 16.93
N GLN A 201 21.10 -40.93 17.48
CA GLN A 201 20.67 -39.60 17.81
C GLN A 201 21.59 -39.11 18.93
N SER A 202 22.35 -38.04 18.68
CA SER A 202 23.18 -37.46 19.73
C SER A 202 22.30 -36.98 20.88
N PHE A 203 22.83 -36.91 22.11
CA PHE A 203 22.08 -36.36 23.24
C PHE A 203 21.53 -34.95 22.93
N ASP A 204 22.27 -34.15 22.16
CA ASP A 204 21.80 -32.85 21.67
C ASP A 204 20.65 -32.95 20.67
N GLN A 205 20.69 -33.90 19.74
CA GLN A 205 19.60 -34.15 18.78
C GLN A 205 18.36 -34.72 19.47
N TRP A 206 18.53 -35.58 20.47
CA TRP A 206 17.44 -36.13 21.27
C TRP A 206 16.82 -35.07 22.16
N ARG A 207 17.65 -34.25 22.82
CA ARG A 207 17.21 -33.08 23.58
C ARG A 207 16.46 -32.11 22.69
N ALA A 208 16.94 -31.83 21.47
CA ALA A 208 16.25 -30.97 20.51
C ALA A 208 14.88 -31.54 20.10
N ALA A 209 14.79 -32.85 19.82
CA ALA A 209 13.55 -33.53 19.43
C ALA A 209 12.52 -33.61 20.59
N GLN A 210 12.97 -33.89 21.81
CA GLN A 210 12.09 -33.90 22.99
C GLN A 210 11.60 -32.49 23.34
N THR A 211 12.43 -31.47 23.11
CA THR A 211 12.06 -30.06 23.32
C THR A 211 10.94 -29.63 22.37
N GLU A 212 10.75 -30.24 21.21
CA GLU A 212 9.63 -29.95 20.27
C GLU A 212 8.35 -30.73 20.59
N ALA A 213 8.46 -31.98 21.04
CA ALA A 213 7.32 -32.86 21.28
C ALA A 213 6.49 -32.53 22.54
N GLU A 214 7.09 -31.91 23.57
CA GLU A 214 6.39 -31.51 24.82
C GLU A 214 5.84 -30.07 24.80
N ARG A 215 5.97 -29.34 23.69
CA ARG A 215 5.57 -27.92 23.63
C ARG A 215 4.05 -27.77 23.65
N ASP A 216 3.53 -27.01 24.60
CA ASP A 216 2.19 -26.42 24.45
C ASP A 216 2.27 -25.31 23.38
N PRO A 217 1.71 -25.49 22.17
CA PRO A 217 1.79 -24.51 21.09
C PRO A 217 1.15 -23.16 21.47
N ARG A 218 0.29 -23.15 22.50
CA ARG A 218 -0.32 -21.93 23.04
C ARG A 218 0.70 -20.98 23.67
N LEU A 219 1.72 -21.51 24.34
CA LEU A 219 2.75 -20.69 24.98
C LEU A 219 3.68 -20.03 23.96
N HIS A 220 3.97 -20.70 22.85
CA HIS A 220 4.73 -20.09 21.77
C HIS A 220 3.93 -18.97 21.09
N ARG A 221 2.63 -19.17 20.84
CA ARG A 221 1.74 -18.11 20.33
C ARG A 221 1.65 -16.93 21.29
N LEU A 222 1.59 -17.19 22.60
CA LEU A 222 1.59 -16.16 23.64
C LEU A 222 2.85 -15.29 23.52
N ASP A 223 4.02 -15.92 23.47
CA ASP A 223 5.31 -15.19 23.40
C ASP A 223 5.44 -14.38 22.11
N ARG A 224 4.94 -14.93 20.98
CA ARG A 224 4.88 -14.22 19.70
C ARG A 224 4.00 -12.96 19.78
N HIS A 225 2.77 -13.07 20.28
CA HIS A 225 1.87 -11.91 20.34
C HIS A 225 2.35 -10.83 21.31
N VAL A 226 2.96 -11.24 22.43
CA VAL A 226 3.56 -10.28 23.38
C VAL A 226 4.74 -9.56 22.73
N ALA A 227 5.64 -10.30 22.07
CA ALA A 227 6.76 -9.71 21.36
C ALA A 227 6.30 -8.73 20.27
N GLU A 228 5.24 -9.08 19.54
CA GLU A 228 4.61 -8.22 18.54
C GLU A 228 4.09 -6.91 19.15
N LEU A 229 3.32 -6.96 20.24
CA LEU A 229 2.79 -5.75 20.88
C LEU A 229 3.88 -4.88 21.48
N GLU A 230 4.85 -5.46 22.19
CA GLU A 230 5.95 -4.70 22.79
C GLU A 230 6.77 -3.96 21.73
N LEU A 231 7.12 -4.65 20.64
CA LEU A 231 7.98 -4.09 19.59
C LEU A 231 7.21 -3.10 18.71
N LEU A 232 5.98 -3.43 18.31
CA LEU A 232 5.27 -2.69 17.26
C LEU A 232 4.26 -1.66 17.81
N ALA A 233 3.57 -1.98 18.91
CA ALA A 233 2.58 -1.11 19.54
C ALA A 233 3.14 -0.30 20.73
N GLY A 234 4.26 -0.77 21.29
CA GLY A 234 4.96 -0.15 22.42
C GLY A 234 4.60 -0.75 23.78
N GLU A 235 5.46 -0.50 24.75
CA GLU A 235 5.39 -1.10 26.09
C GLU A 235 4.08 -0.79 26.83
N ALA A 236 3.55 0.44 26.67
CA ALA A 236 2.30 0.84 27.31
C ALA A 236 1.08 -0.01 26.87
N VAL A 237 1.06 -0.47 25.62
CA VAL A 237 0.00 -1.32 25.08
C VAL A 237 0.17 -2.77 25.55
N ALA A 238 1.42 -3.24 25.67
CA ALA A 238 1.74 -4.59 26.12
C ALA A 238 1.59 -4.80 27.64
N ALA A 239 1.79 -3.76 28.45
CA ALA A 239 1.87 -3.85 29.92
C ALA A 239 0.66 -4.55 30.60
N PRO A 240 -0.61 -4.30 30.22
CA PRO A 240 -1.75 -5.00 30.81
C PRO A 240 -1.72 -6.52 30.54
N PHE A 241 -1.22 -6.94 29.37
CA PHE A 241 -1.10 -8.35 29.02
C PHE A 241 0.05 -9.01 29.78
N LEU A 242 1.18 -8.32 29.96
CA LEU A 242 2.29 -8.80 30.78
C LEU A 242 1.84 -9.06 32.22
N ALA A 243 1.07 -8.14 32.82
CA ALA A 243 0.51 -8.34 34.16
C ALA A 243 -0.42 -9.57 34.25
N ARG A 244 -1.23 -9.81 33.21
CA ARG A 244 -2.09 -11.01 33.12
C ARG A 244 -1.29 -12.30 32.98
N ILE A 245 -0.17 -12.28 32.23
CA ILE A 245 0.74 -13.42 32.11
C ILE A 245 1.35 -13.77 33.47
N GLU A 246 1.81 -12.77 34.22
CA GLU A 246 2.34 -13.02 35.56
C GLU A 246 1.28 -13.59 36.51
N SER A 247 0.02 -13.13 36.41
CA SER A 247 -1.08 -13.71 37.19
C SER A 247 -1.34 -15.18 36.81
N LEU A 248 -1.26 -15.50 35.52
CA LEU A 248 -1.41 -16.85 34.98
C LEU A 248 -0.34 -17.81 35.52
N GLU A 249 0.91 -17.35 35.60
CA GLU A 249 2.03 -18.14 36.14
C GLU A 249 1.87 -18.46 37.63
N ARG A 250 1.15 -17.63 38.39
CA ARG A 250 0.89 -17.81 39.83
C ARG A 250 -0.37 -18.64 40.13
N GLU A 251 -1.24 -18.88 39.15
CA GLU A 251 -2.50 -19.62 39.34
C GLU A 251 -2.23 -21.10 39.65
N PRO A 252 -2.65 -21.66 40.80
CA PRO A 252 -2.37 -23.05 41.16
C PRO A 252 -3.25 -24.07 40.43
N ASP A 253 -4.52 -23.73 40.15
CA ASP A 253 -5.46 -24.63 39.49
C ASP A 253 -5.16 -24.72 37.98
N ARG A 254 -4.82 -25.93 37.52
CA ARG A 254 -4.48 -26.21 36.12
C ARG A 254 -5.65 -26.00 35.17
N VAL A 255 -6.88 -26.32 35.58
CA VAL A 255 -8.07 -26.15 34.73
C VAL A 255 -8.35 -24.67 34.52
N ARG A 256 -8.36 -23.91 35.61
CA ARG A 256 -8.52 -22.45 35.57
C ARG A 256 -7.39 -21.77 34.81
N ARG A 257 -6.14 -22.18 35.01
CA ARG A 257 -4.98 -21.66 34.26
C ARG A 257 -5.12 -21.86 32.75
N ASN A 258 -5.57 -23.04 32.32
CA ASN A 258 -5.78 -23.32 30.90
C ASN A 258 -6.88 -22.42 30.29
N LEU A 259 -8.00 -22.23 30.98
CA LEU A 259 -9.07 -21.34 30.52
C LEU A 259 -8.60 -19.88 30.43
N LEU A 260 -7.84 -19.40 31.42
CA LEU A 260 -7.27 -18.06 31.42
C LEU A 260 -6.25 -17.87 30.29
N LEU A 261 -5.45 -18.90 29.96
CA LEU A 261 -4.50 -18.87 28.85
C LEU A 261 -5.23 -18.76 27.51
N ASP A 262 -6.29 -19.54 27.32
CA ASP A 262 -7.08 -19.51 26.08
C ASP A 262 -7.77 -18.14 25.90
N SER A 263 -8.36 -17.59 26.96
CA SER A 263 -8.93 -16.24 26.95
C SER A 263 -7.87 -15.17 26.67
N LEU A 264 -6.70 -15.25 27.30
CA LEU A 264 -5.62 -14.29 27.09
C LEU A 264 -5.10 -14.33 25.64
N LEU A 265 -4.99 -15.52 25.05
CA LEU A 265 -4.58 -15.66 23.66
C LEU A 265 -5.55 -15.02 22.67
N LEU A 266 -6.86 -15.13 22.93
CA LEU A 266 -7.87 -14.47 22.11
C LEU A 266 -7.72 -12.95 22.20
N ASP A 267 -7.62 -12.41 23.42
CA ASP A 267 -7.50 -10.97 23.65
C ASP A 267 -6.19 -10.41 23.05
N LEU A 268 -5.07 -11.11 23.21
CA LEU A 268 -3.79 -10.74 22.61
C LEU A 268 -3.86 -10.76 21.09
N GLY A 269 -4.42 -11.82 20.51
CA GLY A 269 -4.58 -11.92 19.07
C GLY A 269 -5.46 -10.81 18.51
N GLU A 270 -6.51 -10.41 19.23
CA GLU A 270 -7.35 -9.26 18.86
C GLU A 270 -6.59 -7.94 18.96
N ALA A 271 -5.84 -7.72 20.04
CA ALA A 271 -5.02 -6.52 20.22
C ALA A 271 -3.95 -6.38 19.12
N CYS A 272 -3.25 -7.46 18.75
CA CYS A 272 -2.28 -7.45 17.66
C CYS A 272 -2.94 -7.09 16.33
N ARG A 273 -4.10 -7.69 16.01
CA ARG A 273 -4.85 -7.38 14.79
C ARG A 273 -5.33 -5.92 14.76
N ALA A 274 -5.87 -5.43 15.86
CA ALA A 274 -6.34 -4.06 15.98
C ALA A 274 -5.20 -3.05 15.81
N ASP A 275 -4.03 -3.32 16.38
CA ASP A 275 -2.85 -2.47 16.21
C ASP A 275 -2.30 -2.51 14.78
N ALA A 276 -2.18 -3.70 14.18
CA ALA A 276 -1.75 -3.84 12.79
C ALA A 276 -2.70 -3.11 11.82
N GLN A 277 -4.02 -3.23 12.04
CA GLN A 277 -5.01 -2.50 11.26
C GLN A 277 -4.88 -0.98 11.44
N TRP A 278 -4.72 -0.51 12.69
CA TRP A 278 -4.52 0.89 13.00
C TRP A 278 -3.28 1.47 12.30
N ARG A 279 -2.14 0.79 12.38
CA ARG A 279 -0.89 1.20 11.71
C ARG A 279 -1.06 1.27 10.20
N ARG A 280 -1.71 0.27 9.60
CA ARG A 280 -2.00 0.26 8.16
C ARG A 280 -2.88 1.44 7.75
N GLN A 281 -3.97 1.68 8.47
CA GLN A 281 -4.88 2.80 8.17
C GLN A 281 -4.19 4.16 8.31
N ARG A 282 -3.36 4.33 9.35
CA ARG A 282 -2.55 5.54 9.52
C ARG A 282 -1.58 5.75 8.35
N ALA A 283 -0.84 4.70 7.97
CA ALA A 283 0.11 4.78 6.85
C ALA A 283 -0.59 5.09 5.53
N GLU A 284 -1.74 4.47 5.25
CA GLU A 284 -2.50 4.74 4.03
C GLU A 284 -3.01 6.19 3.98
N LEU A 285 -3.49 6.71 5.11
CA LEU A 285 -3.94 8.11 5.18
C LEU A 285 -2.78 9.11 4.99
N GLU A 286 -1.58 8.80 5.48
CA GLU A 286 -0.38 9.61 5.20
C GLU A 286 -0.05 9.67 3.71
N LEU A 287 -0.22 8.56 2.97
CA LEU A 287 -0.06 8.53 1.52
C LEU A 287 -1.15 9.34 0.81
N GLN A 288 -2.41 9.24 1.26
CA GLN A 288 -3.51 10.05 0.72
C GLN A 288 -3.31 11.56 0.98
N ILE A 289 -2.71 11.94 2.10
CA ILE A 289 -2.33 13.34 2.35
C ILE A 289 -1.23 13.78 1.38
N ALA A 290 -0.26 12.92 1.05
CA ALA A 290 0.75 13.23 0.04
C ALA A 290 0.12 13.42 -1.36
N ASP A 291 -0.92 12.65 -1.70
CA ASP A 291 -1.71 12.91 -2.91
C ASP A 291 -2.45 14.24 -2.86
N ALA A 292 -3.06 14.56 -1.72
CA ALA A 292 -3.77 15.81 -1.53
C ALA A 292 -2.86 17.02 -1.73
N VAL A 293 -1.60 16.96 -1.29
CA VAL A 293 -0.57 18.00 -1.51
C VAL A 293 -0.30 18.23 -3.02
N ALA A 294 -0.56 17.24 -3.87
CA ALA A 294 -0.36 17.36 -5.32
C ALA A 294 -1.53 18.00 -6.06
N VAL A 295 -2.71 18.06 -5.45
CA VAL A 295 -3.95 18.39 -6.14
C VAL A 295 -4.70 19.55 -5.48
N LEU A 296 -4.75 19.57 -4.15
CA LEU A 296 -5.59 20.49 -3.39
C LEU A 296 -4.83 21.73 -2.93
N ASP A 297 -5.57 22.78 -2.59
CA ASP A 297 -5.05 24.01 -2.02
C ASP A 297 -4.28 23.77 -0.70
N PRO A 298 -3.13 24.43 -0.47
CA PRO A 298 -2.33 24.25 0.74
C PRO A 298 -3.11 24.49 2.04
N ALA A 299 -4.08 25.41 2.04
CA ALA A 299 -4.92 25.68 3.20
C ALA A 299 -5.83 24.48 3.54
N VAL A 300 -6.42 23.85 2.53
CA VAL A 300 -7.24 22.64 2.70
C VAL A 300 -6.38 21.49 3.19
N VAL A 301 -5.18 21.33 2.64
CA VAL A 301 -4.23 20.30 3.07
C VAL A 301 -3.80 20.49 4.54
N ALA A 302 -3.59 21.73 4.98
CA ALA A 302 -3.27 22.03 6.38
C ALA A 302 -4.41 21.60 7.31
N GLU A 303 -5.66 21.92 6.98
CA GLU A 303 -6.84 21.47 7.75
C GLU A 303 -6.95 19.94 7.82
N LEU A 304 -6.65 19.24 6.72
CA LEU A 304 -6.66 17.78 6.68
C LEU A 304 -5.56 17.18 7.56
N ARG A 305 -4.38 17.81 7.59
CA ARG A 305 -3.27 17.39 8.43
C ARG A 305 -3.60 17.60 9.91
N ASP A 306 -4.22 18.72 10.29
CA ASP A 306 -4.69 18.95 11.66
C ASP A 306 -5.76 17.92 12.09
N ALA A 307 -6.71 17.63 11.20
CA ALA A 307 -7.73 16.61 11.44
C ALA A 307 -7.13 15.20 11.59
N PHE A 308 -6.08 14.91 10.81
CA PHE A 308 -5.32 13.67 10.91
C PHE A 308 -4.61 13.54 12.26
N GLU A 309 -3.84 14.54 12.67
CA GLU A 309 -3.14 14.53 13.96
C GLU A 309 -4.12 14.36 15.13
N ALA A 310 -5.28 15.04 15.08
CA ALA A 310 -6.33 14.88 16.07
C ALA A 310 -6.94 13.45 16.08
N ALA A 311 -7.08 12.81 14.92
CA ALA A 311 -7.56 11.43 14.82
C ALA A 311 -6.51 10.42 15.33
N VAL A 312 -5.22 10.64 15.05
CA VAL A 312 -4.10 9.83 15.55
C VAL A 312 -3.99 9.93 17.06
N ALA A 313 -4.01 11.14 17.63
CA ALA A 313 -3.95 11.36 19.07
C ALA A 313 -5.12 10.68 19.81
N ALA A 314 -6.31 10.67 19.20
CA ALA A 314 -7.50 10.01 19.77
C ALA A 314 -7.57 8.50 19.52
N ARG A 315 -6.61 7.91 18.76
CA ARG A 315 -6.62 6.51 18.30
C ARG A 315 -7.98 6.04 17.76
N ASN A 316 -8.66 6.90 16.98
CA ASN A 316 -10.03 6.66 16.55
C ASN A 316 -10.10 6.18 15.08
N PRO A 317 -10.35 4.88 14.82
CA PRO A 317 -10.36 4.33 13.46
C PRO A 317 -11.51 4.87 12.60
N ALA A 318 -12.66 5.18 13.21
CA ALA A 318 -13.80 5.76 12.48
C ALA A 318 -13.50 7.17 11.97
N ARG A 319 -12.75 7.97 12.75
CA ARG A 319 -12.29 9.29 12.29
C ARG A 319 -11.29 9.21 11.15
N ILE A 320 -10.34 8.26 11.22
CA ILE A 320 -9.42 8.00 10.11
C ILE A 320 -10.19 7.61 8.86
N ALA A 321 -11.10 6.63 8.93
CA ALA A 321 -11.87 6.19 7.78
C ALA A 321 -12.73 7.31 7.16
N ALA A 322 -13.36 8.16 7.99
CA ALA A 322 -14.11 9.31 7.51
C ALA A 322 -13.20 10.35 6.81
N LEU A 323 -11.99 10.56 7.33
CA LEU A 323 -11.01 11.47 6.73
C LEU A 323 -10.48 10.92 5.41
N GLN A 324 -10.19 9.62 5.32
CA GLN A 324 -9.80 8.95 4.07
C GLN A 324 -10.86 9.15 2.98
N ALA A 325 -12.14 8.86 3.30
CA ALA A 325 -13.24 9.04 2.36
C ALA A 325 -13.41 10.51 1.91
N ARG A 326 -13.24 11.46 2.84
CA ARG A 326 -13.30 12.90 2.52
C ARG A 326 -12.17 13.31 1.57
N ILE A 327 -10.93 12.88 1.84
CA ILE A 327 -9.77 13.20 1.00
C ILE A 327 -9.95 12.62 -0.39
N GLU A 328 -10.35 11.36 -0.49
CA GLU A 328 -10.56 10.69 -1.78
C GLU A 328 -11.65 11.36 -2.61
N ALA A 329 -12.74 11.81 -1.99
CA ALA A 329 -13.79 12.57 -2.67
C ALA A 329 -13.26 13.90 -3.24
N MET A 330 -12.51 14.67 -2.43
CA MET A 330 -11.96 15.97 -2.87
C MET A 330 -10.90 15.81 -3.96
N ILE A 331 -10.02 14.82 -3.84
CA ILE A 331 -9.01 14.54 -4.88
C ILE A 331 -9.70 14.12 -6.17
N THR A 332 -10.68 13.22 -6.09
CA THR A 332 -11.44 12.76 -7.27
C THR A 332 -12.12 13.94 -7.96
N GLU A 333 -12.83 14.78 -7.21
CA GLU A 333 -13.52 15.97 -7.75
C GLU A 333 -12.55 16.92 -8.45
N GLU A 334 -11.42 17.28 -7.81
CA GLU A 334 -10.47 18.23 -8.39
C GLU A 334 -9.72 17.64 -9.59
N VAL A 335 -9.34 16.36 -9.54
CA VAL A 335 -8.70 15.66 -10.67
C VAL A 335 -9.65 15.58 -11.86
N GLU A 336 -10.92 15.24 -11.65
CA GLU A 336 -11.94 15.20 -12.71
C GLU A 336 -12.23 16.60 -13.27
N ALA A 337 -12.30 17.62 -12.42
CA ALA A 337 -12.52 19.00 -12.86
C ALA A 337 -11.36 19.52 -13.72
N HIS A 338 -10.11 19.29 -13.28
CA HIS A 338 -8.91 19.62 -14.04
C HIS A 338 -8.83 18.82 -15.33
N ALA A 339 -9.12 17.52 -15.28
CA ALA A 339 -9.15 16.62 -16.43
C ALA A 339 -10.12 17.10 -17.51
N ALA A 340 -11.35 17.43 -17.11
CA ALA A 340 -12.38 17.92 -18.00
C ALA A 340 -11.96 19.24 -18.67
N ARG A 341 -11.36 20.16 -17.91
CA ARG A 341 -10.85 21.45 -18.42
C ARG A 341 -9.74 21.26 -19.46
N SER A 342 -8.68 20.52 -19.11
CA SER A 342 -7.58 20.24 -20.05
C SER A 342 -8.06 19.53 -21.31
N CYS A 343 -9.00 18.60 -21.17
CA CYS A 343 -9.58 17.86 -22.28
C CYS A 343 -10.36 18.76 -23.24
N ARG A 344 -11.24 19.64 -22.72
CA ARG A 344 -11.99 20.59 -23.55
C ARG A 344 -11.05 21.51 -24.30
N GLN A 345 -10.07 22.09 -23.60
CA GLN A 345 -9.09 22.99 -24.19
C GLN A 345 -8.34 22.32 -25.35
N ALA A 346 -7.78 21.11 -25.12
CA ALA A 346 -7.01 20.40 -26.14
C ALA A 346 -7.84 20.04 -27.38
N VAL A 347 -9.11 19.66 -27.21
CA VAL A 347 -10.00 19.35 -28.34
C VAL A 347 -10.40 20.61 -29.11
N LEU A 348 -10.69 21.72 -28.42
CA LEU A 348 -11.01 22.99 -29.07
C LEU A 348 -9.82 23.54 -29.85
N GLU A 349 -8.62 23.51 -29.28
CA GLU A 349 -7.38 23.90 -29.98
C GLU A 349 -7.14 23.03 -31.22
N ALA A 350 -7.33 21.71 -31.11
CA ALA A 350 -7.19 20.80 -32.25
C ALA A 350 -8.21 21.12 -33.36
N LEU A 351 -9.48 21.36 -33.01
CA LEU A 351 -10.53 21.67 -33.97
C LEU A 351 -10.33 23.04 -34.63
N ALA A 352 -9.85 24.04 -33.88
CA ALA A 352 -9.47 25.33 -34.45
C ALA A 352 -8.39 25.17 -35.52
N GLY A 353 -7.38 24.32 -35.27
CA GLY A 353 -6.35 23.98 -36.26
C GLY A 353 -6.86 23.28 -37.52
N LEU A 354 -8.03 22.63 -37.45
CA LEU A 354 -8.71 21.98 -38.58
C LEU A 354 -9.69 22.91 -39.32
N GLY A 355 -9.77 24.19 -38.93
CA GLY A 355 -10.61 25.20 -39.56
C GLY A 355 -12.06 25.26 -39.05
N TYR A 356 -12.31 24.71 -37.86
CA TYR A 356 -13.57 24.92 -37.14
C TYR A 356 -13.55 26.26 -36.39
N GLU A 357 -14.70 26.92 -36.33
CA GLU A 357 -14.87 28.23 -35.70
C GLU A 357 -14.91 28.12 -34.18
N VAL A 358 -13.77 28.35 -33.53
CA VAL A 358 -13.64 28.37 -32.06
C VAL A 358 -13.47 29.81 -31.59
N HIS A 359 -14.27 30.22 -30.61
CA HIS A 359 -14.28 31.56 -30.03
C HIS A 359 -13.99 31.51 -28.53
N GLU A 360 -13.59 32.66 -27.97
CA GLU A 360 -13.42 32.83 -26.53
C GLU A 360 -14.75 32.56 -25.79
N GLY A 361 -14.70 31.88 -24.65
CA GLY A 361 -15.87 31.49 -23.87
C GLY A 361 -16.61 30.23 -24.34
N MET A 362 -16.21 29.61 -25.46
CA MET A 362 -16.80 28.33 -25.88
C MET A 362 -16.46 27.16 -24.94
N GLU A 363 -15.30 27.21 -24.28
CA GLU A 363 -14.92 26.19 -23.30
C GLU A 363 -15.85 26.21 -22.08
N THR A 364 -16.17 27.41 -21.58
CA THR A 364 -17.10 27.62 -20.46
C THR A 364 -18.54 27.31 -20.85
N ALA A 365 -18.97 27.72 -22.04
CA ALA A 365 -20.29 27.37 -22.57
C ALA A 365 -20.46 25.86 -22.71
N TRP A 366 -19.44 25.15 -23.21
CA TRP A 366 -19.47 23.69 -23.28
C TRP A 366 -19.55 23.05 -21.88
N ALA A 367 -18.84 23.59 -20.89
CA ALA A 367 -18.91 23.10 -19.51
C ALA A 367 -20.32 23.25 -18.91
N GLU A 368 -21.00 24.38 -19.15
CA GLU A 368 -22.34 24.67 -18.63
C GLU A 368 -23.45 23.88 -19.35
N ASP A 369 -23.45 23.92 -20.69
CA ASP A 369 -24.50 23.33 -21.52
C ASP A 369 -24.29 21.81 -21.74
N GLY A 370 -23.09 21.31 -21.45
CA GLY A 370 -22.68 19.91 -21.65
C GLY A 370 -22.61 19.48 -23.13
N ARG A 371 -22.80 20.43 -24.05
CA ARG A 371 -22.70 20.24 -25.51
C ARG A 371 -22.25 21.54 -26.16
N LEU A 372 -21.55 21.43 -27.29
CA LEU A 372 -21.11 22.57 -28.08
C LEU A 372 -21.12 22.18 -29.57
N ALA A 373 -21.65 23.06 -30.42
CA ALA A 373 -21.68 22.86 -31.86
C ALA A 373 -20.78 23.87 -32.57
N LEU A 374 -19.81 23.37 -33.32
CA LEU A 374 -18.80 24.16 -34.02
C LEU A 374 -19.04 24.10 -35.53
N ARG A 375 -19.02 25.26 -36.18
CA ARG A 375 -19.14 25.37 -37.64
C ARG A 375 -17.80 25.13 -38.32
N LYS A 376 -17.82 24.54 -39.52
CA LYS A 376 -16.63 24.39 -40.36
C LYS A 376 -16.64 25.44 -41.47
N THR A 377 -15.62 26.29 -41.51
CA THR A 377 -15.49 27.38 -42.49
C THR A 377 -15.49 26.86 -43.94
N ALA A 378 -14.84 25.73 -44.19
CA ALA A 378 -14.70 25.12 -45.51
C ALA A 378 -16.00 24.46 -46.05
N THR A 379 -16.98 24.16 -45.19
CA THR A 379 -18.25 23.53 -45.58
C THR A 379 -19.41 24.28 -44.92
N PRO A 380 -19.84 25.42 -45.49
CA PRO A 380 -20.92 26.23 -44.93
C PRO A 380 -22.20 25.41 -44.72
N GLY A 381 -22.85 25.62 -43.57
CA GLY A 381 -24.07 24.89 -43.19
C GLY A 381 -23.83 23.55 -42.46
N TYR A 382 -22.57 23.12 -42.32
CA TYR A 382 -22.21 21.89 -41.60
C TYR A 382 -21.16 22.14 -40.51
N GLY A 383 -21.02 21.17 -39.60
CA GLY A 383 -20.04 21.23 -38.54
C GLY A 383 -20.04 19.99 -37.65
N VAL A 384 -19.54 20.15 -36.42
CA VAL A 384 -19.44 19.07 -35.43
C VAL A 384 -20.12 19.47 -34.13
N GLU A 385 -20.88 18.55 -33.54
CA GLU A 385 -21.34 18.64 -32.15
C GLU A 385 -20.42 17.80 -31.26
N LEU A 386 -19.89 18.45 -30.23
CA LEU A 386 -19.22 17.87 -29.09
C LEU A 386 -20.25 17.74 -27.96
N GLY A 387 -20.33 16.58 -27.33
CA GLY A 387 -21.27 16.32 -26.24
C GLY A 387 -20.63 15.55 -25.10
N GLY A 388 -21.14 15.75 -23.88
CA GLY A 388 -20.64 15.13 -22.67
C GLY A 388 -20.02 16.14 -21.71
N ARG A 389 -20.10 15.86 -20.40
CA ARG A 389 -19.56 16.72 -19.33
C ARG A 389 -18.04 16.62 -19.17
N ALA A 390 -17.36 15.79 -19.97
CA ALA A 390 -15.91 15.61 -19.97
C ALA A 390 -15.25 15.20 -18.63
N ALA A 391 -16.03 14.94 -17.55
CA ALA A 391 -15.52 14.55 -16.22
C ALA A 391 -14.53 13.38 -16.27
N ASP A 392 -14.81 12.37 -17.12
CA ASP A 392 -13.91 11.21 -17.31
C ASP A 392 -13.02 11.33 -18.58
N GLY A 393 -12.92 12.50 -19.18
CA GLY A 393 -12.36 12.68 -20.53
C GLY A 393 -13.20 12.03 -21.64
N ARG A 394 -14.37 11.48 -21.29
CA ARG A 394 -15.31 10.84 -22.21
C ARG A 394 -16.19 11.89 -22.89
N MET A 395 -16.25 11.84 -24.21
CA MET A 395 -17.09 12.73 -25.02
C MET A 395 -17.67 12.04 -26.24
N GLN A 396 -18.81 12.55 -26.68
CA GLN A 396 -19.43 12.20 -27.94
C GLN A 396 -19.07 13.24 -28.99
N MET A 397 -18.68 12.79 -30.17
CA MET A 397 -18.45 13.64 -31.33
C MET A 397 -19.29 13.17 -32.50
N ARG A 398 -19.96 14.10 -33.20
CA ARG A 398 -20.73 13.79 -34.40
C ARG A 398 -20.81 14.96 -35.37
N ALA A 399 -20.87 14.65 -36.66
CA ALA A 399 -21.21 15.63 -37.68
C ALA A 399 -22.65 16.10 -37.49
N VAL A 400 -22.91 17.37 -37.77
CA VAL A 400 -24.20 18.04 -37.65
C VAL A 400 -24.42 19.01 -38.79
N THR A 401 -25.67 19.40 -38.98
CA THR A 401 -26.09 20.38 -39.99
C THR A 401 -26.83 21.55 -39.32
N PHE A 402 -26.55 22.75 -39.80
CA PHE A 402 -27.20 24.00 -39.37
C PHE A 402 -28.24 24.49 -40.38
N ASP A 403 -28.39 23.79 -41.51
CA ASP A 403 -29.33 24.13 -42.58
C ASP A 403 -30.51 23.15 -42.60
N ARG A 404 -31.73 23.71 -42.56
CA ARG A 404 -32.98 22.96 -42.66
C ARG A 404 -33.34 22.59 -44.10
N GLN A 405 -32.78 23.28 -45.09
CA GLN A 405 -32.96 23.02 -46.53
C GLN A 405 -31.81 22.20 -47.11
N ARG A 406 -31.26 21.26 -46.33
CA ARG A 406 -30.06 20.50 -46.71
C ARG A 406 -30.28 19.51 -47.85
N ASP A 407 -29.20 19.25 -48.57
CA ASP A 407 -29.09 18.12 -49.50
C ASP A 407 -28.70 16.85 -48.73
N ARG A 408 -29.66 15.91 -48.60
CA ARG A 408 -29.45 14.62 -47.92
C ARG A 408 -28.44 13.72 -48.64
N GLY A 409 -28.15 13.96 -49.93
CA GLY A 409 -27.09 13.27 -50.66
C GLY A 409 -25.69 13.63 -50.14
N ARG A 410 -25.51 14.87 -49.65
CA ARG A 410 -24.25 15.37 -49.11
C ARG A 410 -23.98 14.96 -47.67
N ASP A 411 -25.00 14.53 -46.92
CA ASP A 411 -24.84 14.12 -45.52
C ASP A 411 -23.79 13.02 -45.35
N ARG A 412 -23.76 12.05 -46.29
CA ARG A 412 -22.78 10.95 -46.30
C ARG A 412 -21.36 11.45 -46.59
N ASP A 413 -21.21 12.43 -47.47
CA ASP A 413 -19.92 13.04 -47.81
C ASP A 413 -19.38 13.85 -46.63
N ILE A 414 -20.24 14.57 -45.91
CA ILE A 414 -19.89 15.33 -44.71
C ILE A 414 -19.43 14.39 -43.59
N GLU A 415 -20.11 13.26 -43.36
CA GLU A 415 -19.64 12.27 -42.39
C GLU A 415 -18.31 11.61 -42.80
N THR A 416 -18.08 11.44 -44.11
CA THR A 416 -16.81 10.94 -44.64
C THR A 416 -15.67 11.95 -44.45
N LEU A 417 -15.96 13.25 -44.63
CA LEU A 417 -15.04 14.33 -44.30
C LEU A 417 -14.74 14.37 -42.79
N TRP A 418 -15.76 14.24 -41.95
CA TRP A 418 -15.60 14.14 -40.51
C TRP A 418 -14.71 12.96 -40.08
N CYS A 419 -14.80 11.80 -40.74
CA CYS A 419 -13.87 10.69 -40.49
C CYS A 419 -12.40 11.07 -40.74
N THR A 420 -12.16 11.97 -41.70
CA THR A 420 -10.81 12.43 -42.03
C THR A 420 -10.34 13.48 -41.03
N ASP A 421 -11.20 14.46 -40.71
CA ASP A 421 -10.92 15.46 -39.67
C ASP A 421 -10.66 14.80 -38.32
N TYR A 422 -11.45 13.79 -37.95
CA TYR A 422 -11.26 13.04 -36.70
C TYR A 422 -9.88 12.37 -36.65
N ARG A 423 -9.40 11.78 -37.74
CA ARG A 423 -8.05 11.19 -37.80
C ARG A 423 -6.97 12.26 -37.64
N GLN A 424 -7.17 13.45 -38.20
CA GLN A 424 -6.25 14.57 -38.03
C GLN A 424 -6.28 15.13 -36.61
N LEU A 425 -7.45 15.17 -35.96
CA LEU A 425 -7.61 15.52 -34.56
C LEU A 425 -6.91 14.52 -33.64
N GLU A 426 -7.10 13.22 -33.87
CA GLU A 426 -6.42 12.15 -33.14
C GLU A 426 -4.89 12.27 -33.29
N GLN A 427 -4.41 12.50 -34.51
CA GLN A 427 -3.00 12.76 -34.77
C GLN A 427 -2.50 14.01 -34.03
N HIS A 428 -3.26 15.11 -34.03
CA HIS A 428 -2.89 16.33 -33.33
C HIS A 428 -2.76 16.11 -31.83
N LEU A 429 -3.72 15.43 -31.22
CA LEU A 429 -3.68 15.08 -29.79
C LEU A 429 -2.51 14.14 -29.46
N HIS A 430 -2.16 13.21 -30.35
CA HIS A 430 -0.94 12.41 -30.20
C HIS A 430 0.34 13.22 -30.35
N HIS A 431 0.34 14.24 -31.20
CA HIS A 431 1.48 15.15 -31.37
C HIS A 431 1.69 16.05 -30.16
N THR A 432 0.62 16.40 -29.43
CA THR A 432 0.73 17.15 -28.18
C THR A 432 0.99 16.25 -26.96
N GLY A 433 1.13 14.93 -27.16
CA GLY A 433 1.43 13.96 -26.09
C GLY A 433 0.23 13.43 -25.34
N GLY A 434 -0.97 13.70 -25.85
CA GLY A 434 -2.21 13.06 -25.41
C GLY A 434 -2.49 11.73 -26.12
N SER A 435 -3.63 11.15 -25.80
CA SER A 435 -4.17 9.96 -26.44
C SER A 435 -5.68 10.06 -26.57
N VAL A 436 -6.21 9.40 -27.60
CA VAL A 436 -7.65 9.25 -27.82
C VAL A 436 -7.95 7.76 -27.94
N ARG A 437 -8.99 7.30 -27.24
CA ARG A 437 -9.48 5.93 -27.35
C ARG A 437 -10.95 5.94 -27.75
N ILE A 438 -11.27 5.28 -28.86
CA ILE A 438 -12.65 5.11 -29.31
C ILE A 438 -13.31 4.00 -28.47
N GLU A 439 -14.40 4.33 -27.80
CA GLU A 439 -15.21 3.36 -27.03
C GLU A 439 -16.37 2.82 -27.84
N ARG A 440 -16.98 3.67 -28.68
CA ARG A 440 -18.07 3.29 -29.57
C ARG A 440 -17.99 4.09 -30.86
N ALA A 441 -18.23 3.43 -31.98
CA ALA A 441 -18.18 3.98 -33.31
C ALA A 441 -19.32 3.39 -34.14
N LEU A 442 -20.22 4.23 -34.64
CA LEU A 442 -21.27 3.83 -35.61
C LEU A 442 -20.73 3.95 -37.03
N GLU A 443 -21.35 3.32 -38.04
CA GLU A 443 -20.98 3.45 -39.45
C GLU A 443 -21.45 4.78 -40.06
N VAL A 444 -20.85 5.14 -41.20
CA VAL A 444 -21.23 6.33 -41.96
C VAL A 444 -22.61 6.11 -42.59
N GLY A 445 -23.53 7.05 -42.35
CA GLY A 445 -24.92 7.02 -42.79
C GLY A 445 -25.83 6.17 -41.91
N GLU A 446 -25.32 5.56 -40.83
CA GLU A 446 -26.13 4.74 -39.92
C GLU A 446 -27.14 5.58 -39.13
N VAL A 447 -26.80 6.84 -38.84
CA VAL A 447 -27.68 7.81 -38.17
C VAL A 447 -27.74 9.09 -39.00
N PRO A 448 -28.94 9.63 -39.31
CA PRO A 448 -29.06 10.91 -40.00
C PRO A 448 -28.35 12.05 -39.24
N LEU A 449 -27.79 13.01 -39.97
CA LEU A 449 -27.19 14.20 -39.36
C LEU A 449 -28.20 14.92 -38.47
N LYS A 450 -27.76 15.26 -37.26
CA LYS A 450 -28.58 16.02 -36.32
C LYS A 450 -28.68 17.47 -36.81
N GLU A 451 -29.92 17.96 -36.90
CA GLU A 451 -30.20 19.37 -37.17
C GLU A 451 -30.04 20.19 -35.89
N ILE A 452 -29.22 21.24 -35.96
CA ILE A 452 -29.05 22.21 -34.90
C ILE A 452 -29.70 23.51 -35.36
N GLY A 453 -30.66 24.02 -34.58
CA GLY A 453 -31.30 25.31 -34.87
C GLY A 453 -30.26 26.42 -34.94
N ALA A 454 -30.42 27.37 -35.86
CA ALA A 454 -29.46 28.47 -36.04
C ALA A 454 -29.19 29.28 -34.75
N GLU A 455 -30.14 29.31 -33.81
CA GLU A 455 -30.03 29.94 -32.47
C GLU A 455 -29.21 29.12 -31.46
N SER A 456 -29.03 27.82 -31.69
CA SER A 456 -28.22 26.92 -30.85
C SER A 456 -26.76 26.80 -31.34
N ALA A 457 -26.43 27.44 -32.47
CA ALA A 457 -25.05 27.69 -32.83
C ALA A 457 -24.56 28.86 -31.98
N SER A 458 -23.59 28.60 -31.10
CA SER A 458 -23.05 29.61 -30.17
C SER A 458 -22.48 30.79 -30.95
N THR A 459 -23.30 31.83 -31.09
CA THR A 459 -22.89 33.19 -31.42
C THR A 459 -22.58 33.87 -30.09
N PRO A 460 -21.46 34.60 -29.94
CA PRO A 460 -21.17 35.29 -28.69
C PRO A 460 -22.35 36.20 -28.34
N ARG A 461 -22.93 36.05 -27.15
CA ARG A 461 -23.75 37.13 -26.58
C ARG A 461 -22.79 38.27 -26.29
N ASP A 462 -22.82 39.30 -27.14
CA ASP A 462 -22.12 40.55 -26.90
C ASP A 462 -22.36 41.00 -25.45
N ALA A 463 -21.26 41.38 -24.80
CA ALA A 463 -21.25 41.99 -23.50
C ALA A 463 -22.28 43.13 -23.45
N VAL A 464 -23.32 42.95 -22.65
CA VAL A 464 -24.29 44.00 -22.35
C VAL A 464 -23.53 45.13 -21.67
N ALA A 465 -23.33 46.22 -22.41
CA ALA A 465 -22.78 47.47 -21.88
C ALA A 465 -23.55 47.91 -20.61
N PRO A 466 -22.87 48.45 -19.59
CA PRO A 466 -23.54 48.91 -18.38
C PRO A 466 -24.48 50.07 -18.74
N ARG A 467 -25.76 49.89 -18.42
CA ARG A 467 -26.76 50.97 -18.52
C ARG A 467 -26.29 52.16 -17.70
N GLU A 468 -25.98 53.25 -18.38
CA GLU A 468 -25.85 54.57 -17.78
C GLU A 468 -27.13 54.89 -17.00
N ARG A 469 -26.99 55.08 -15.69
CA ARG A 469 -28.01 55.73 -14.87
C ARG A 469 -27.98 57.22 -15.20
N ASN A 470 -28.96 57.67 -15.97
CA ASN A 470 -29.27 59.09 -16.08
C ASN A 470 -29.96 59.58 -14.80
N ARG A 471 -29.32 60.58 -14.19
CA ARG A 471 -29.77 61.62 -13.23
C ARG A 471 -30.94 61.34 -12.30
#